data_AF-A0A7R9ZMI4-F1
#
_entry.id   AF-A0A7R9ZMI4-F1
#
_cell.length_a   1.000
_cell.length_b   1.000
_cell.length_c   1.000
_cell.angle_alpha   90.00
_cell.angle_beta   90.00
_cell.angle_gamma   90.00
#
_symmetry.space_group_name_H-M   'P 1'
#
loop_
_entity.id
_entity.type
_entity.pdbx_description
1 polymer ?
#
loop_
_entity_poly.entity_id
_entity_poly.type
_entity_poly.pdbx_seq_one_letter_code
_entity_poly.pdbx_strand_id
1 'polypeptide(L)'
;SDPANRQAIVSYIRRTQGLEHVLGWVLRYATALSQKNVKTDTTTAFDVDALARHPEACTLSELSELVLFRTTEVFPSLMKNWWEMDCPKPYVHRIKEFVIEHVSPKILERQMTRILIIAAHGELEVKGGVMSRQVEALYTQDDFKLSVSIRLPKAFPLLGAEVDCSKSYGVVESRWKRWSLMIKMMLNNQGRTLRDALVFWAQNVDQEFEGVEPCPICYSVLHVKSHKLPTLQCTTCSNRFHSDCLMQWFRSSGNSVCVMCQQPWNGTRVQ
;
A
#
# COMPACT_ATOMS: atom_id res chain seq x y z
N SER A 1 -10.75 -5.25 -8.74
CA SER A 1 -9.76 -5.03 -9.82
C SER A 1 -8.60 -5.97 -9.59
N ASP A 2 -8.18 -6.70 -10.63
CA ASP A 2 -7.06 -7.64 -10.58
C ASP A 2 -5.75 -6.92 -10.18
N PRO A 3 -5.09 -7.33 -9.08
CA PRO A 3 -3.80 -6.76 -8.65
C PRO A 3 -2.70 -6.87 -9.72
N ALA A 4 -2.78 -7.86 -10.63
CA ALA A 4 -1.73 -8.16 -11.61
C ALA A 4 -1.48 -7.01 -12.60
N ASN A 5 -2.53 -6.32 -13.05
CA ASN A 5 -2.42 -5.25 -14.06
C ASN A 5 -2.23 -3.86 -13.47
N ARG A 6 -2.40 -3.68 -12.14
CA ARG A 6 -2.38 -2.36 -11.50
C ARG A 6 -1.07 -1.61 -11.74
N GLN A 7 0.07 -2.31 -11.73
CA GLN A 7 1.37 -1.65 -11.91
C GLN A 7 1.62 -1.22 -13.36
N ALA A 8 1.23 -2.03 -14.34
CA ALA A 8 1.32 -1.66 -15.75
C ALA A 8 0.47 -0.42 -16.04
N ILE A 9 -0.75 -0.38 -15.51
CA ILE A 9 -1.65 0.78 -15.59
C ILE A 9 -1.04 2.00 -14.90
N VAL A 10 -0.54 1.87 -13.67
CA VAL A 10 0.13 2.97 -12.94
C VAL A 10 1.34 3.50 -13.71
N SER A 11 2.16 2.60 -14.28
CA SER A 11 3.31 3.00 -15.09
C SER A 11 2.89 3.70 -16.37
N TYR A 12 1.81 3.27 -17.02
CA TYR A 12 1.28 3.91 -18.21
C TYR A 12 0.79 5.32 -17.87
N ILE A 13 -0.08 5.46 -16.85
CA ILE A 13 -0.63 6.76 -16.42
C ILE A 13 0.50 7.74 -16.06
N ARG A 14 1.55 7.27 -15.37
CA ARG A 14 2.70 8.11 -15.02
C ARG A 14 3.48 8.56 -16.27
N ARG A 15 3.70 7.66 -17.23
CA ARG A 15 4.43 8.00 -18.48
C ARG A 15 3.65 8.99 -19.36
N THR A 16 2.32 8.90 -19.37
CA THR A 16 1.48 9.79 -20.17
C THR A 16 1.11 11.08 -19.45
N GLN A 17 1.55 11.29 -18.21
CA GLN A 17 1.10 12.39 -17.34
C GLN A 17 -0.43 12.49 -17.23
N GLY A 18 -1.15 11.39 -17.49
CA GLY A 18 -2.61 11.41 -17.62
C GLY A 18 -3.28 11.84 -16.32
N LEU A 19 -2.69 11.48 -15.17
CA LEU A 19 -3.20 11.90 -13.87
C LEU A 19 -3.11 13.42 -13.68
N GLU A 20 -2.02 14.05 -14.09
CA GLU A 20 -1.81 15.48 -13.90
C GLU A 20 -2.86 16.30 -14.66
N HIS A 21 -3.13 15.93 -15.92
CA HIS A 21 -4.15 16.57 -16.72
C HIS A 21 -5.55 16.43 -16.11
N VAL A 22 -5.91 15.21 -15.69
CA VAL A 22 -7.22 14.92 -15.09
C VAL A 22 -7.38 15.69 -13.77
N LEU A 23 -6.38 15.62 -12.88
CA LEU A 23 -6.44 16.32 -11.61
C LEU A 23 -6.39 17.84 -11.79
N GLY A 24 -5.69 18.35 -12.81
CA GLY A 24 -5.72 19.77 -13.16
C GLY A 24 -7.13 20.29 -13.46
N TRP A 25 -7.96 19.50 -14.15
CA TRP A 25 -9.37 19.83 -14.37
C TRP A 25 -10.21 19.70 -13.10
N VAL A 26 -9.97 18.65 -12.31
CA VAL A 26 -10.64 18.46 -11.01
C VAL A 26 -10.43 19.67 -10.11
N LEU A 27 -9.20 20.19 -10.01
CA LEU A 27 -8.88 21.36 -9.19
C LEU A 27 -9.62 22.63 -9.63
N ARG A 28 -9.97 22.75 -10.92
CA ARG A 28 -10.69 23.91 -11.45
C ARG A 28 -12.19 23.85 -11.17
N TYR A 29 -12.77 22.64 -11.14
CA TYR A 29 -14.21 22.47 -11.16
C TYR A 29 -14.80 21.90 -9.86
N ALA A 30 -14.01 21.26 -8.99
CA ALA A 30 -14.48 20.83 -7.69
C ALA A 30 -14.72 22.04 -6.78
N THR A 31 -15.99 22.35 -6.50
CA THR A 31 -16.39 23.47 -5.64
C THR A 31 -15.89 23.30 -4.21
N ALA A 32 -15.88 22.06 -3.70
CA ALA A 32 -15.26 21.71 -2.41
C ALA A 32 -13.78 22.12 -2.34
N LEU A 33 -13.09 22.24 -3.48
CA LEU A 33 -11.70 22.65 -3.56
C LEU A 33 -11.51 24.12 -3.95
N SER A 34 -12.56 24.86 -4.32
CA SER A 34 -12.46 26.22 -4.87
C SER A 34 -12.73 27.32 -3.84
N GLN A 35 -13.67 27.13 -2.91
CA GLN A 35 -14.18 28.21 -2.06
C GLN A 35 -13.31 28.47 -0.81
N LYS A 36 -13.03 29.75 -0.50
CA LYS A 36 -12.31 30.18 0.71
C LYS A 36 -13.22 30.44 1.93
N ASN A 37 -14.54 30.56 1.74
CA ASN A 37 -15.51 30.92 2.79
C ASN A 37 -16.95 30.71 2.27
N VAL A 38 -17.47 29.49 2.28
CA VAL A 38 -18.93 29.28 2.17
C VAL A 38 -19.40 28.64 3.47
N LYS A 39 -20.38 29.29 4.10
CA LYS A 39 -21.14 28.74 5.21
C LYS A 39 -21.70 27.41 4.75
N THR A 40 -21.32 26.34 5.44
CA THR A 40 -21.79 24.97 5.28
C THR A 40 -23.28 24.86 5.60
N ASP A 41 -24.15 25.41 4.74
CA ASP A 41 -25.60 25.26 4.86
C ASP A 41 -26.21 24.34 3.79
N THR A 42 -25.37 23.70 2.98
CA THR A 42 -25.84 22.63 2.09
C THR A 42 -24.67 21.69 1.77
N THR A 43 -24.14 21.01 2.79
CA THR A 43 -23.35 19.81 2.55
C THR A 43 -24.32 18.75 2.03
N THR A 44 -24.62 18.77 0.74
CA THR A 44 -25.18 17.59 0.07
C THR A 44 -24.17 16.47 0.35
N ALA A 45 -24.61 15.46 1.10
CA ALA A 45 -23.74 14.35 1.46
C ALA A 45 -23.16 13.78 0.17
N PHE A 46 -21.83 13.81 0.03
CA PHE A 46 -21.13 13.29 -1.14
C PHE A 46 -21.35 11.77 -1.25
N ASP A 47 -22.44 11.37 -1.88
CA ASP A 47 -22.84 9.98 -2.09
C ASP A 47 -22.24 9.47 -3.40
N VAL A 48 -20.96 9.09 -3.30
CA VAL A 48 -20.19 8.39 -4.34
C VAL A 48 -20.98 7.29 -5.06
N ASP A 49 -21.80 6.52 -4.34
CA ASP A 49 -22.48 5.37 -4.94
C ASP A 49 -23.75 5.80 -5.68
N ALA A 50 -24.41 6.88 -5.26
CA ALA A 50 -25.46 7.54 -6.06
C ALA A 50 -24.88 8.23 -7.32
N LEU A 51 -23.78 8.98 -7.17
CA LEU A 51 -23.10 9.68 -8.27
C LEU A 51 -22.57 8.71 -9.34
N ALA A 52 -22.13 7.51 -8.93
CA ALA A 52 -21.68 6.49 -9.85
C ALA A 52 -22.82 5.80 -10.63
N ARG A 53 -24.06 5.82 -10.12
CA ARG A 53 -25.23 5.18 -10.77
C ARG A 53 -25.92 6.08 -11.79
N HIS A 54 -25.86 7.40 -11.61
CA HIS A 54 -26.54 8.39 -12.46
C HIS A 54 -25.59 9.52 -12.89
N PRO A 55 -24.51 9.21 -13.65
CA PRO A 55 -23.52 10.20 -14.05
C PRO A 55 -24.10 11.35 -14.91
N GLU A 56 -25.16 11.09 -15.67
CA GLU A 56 -25.85 12.06 -16.53
C GLU A 56 -26.58 13.18 -15.77
N ALA A 57 -26.91 12.96 -14.49
CA ALA A 57 -27.57 13.93 -13.64
C ALA A 57 -26.59 14.76 -12.81
N CYS A 58 -25.28 14.47 -12.88
CA CYS A 58 -24.27 15.07 -12.04
C CYS A 58 -23.76 16.40 -12.61
N THR A 59 -23.56 17.38 -11.72
CA THR A 59 -22.82 18.60 -12.04
C THR A 59 -21.34 18.30 -12.30
N LEU A 60 -20.67 19.20 -13.01
CA LEU A 60 -19.23 19.08 -13.27
C LEU A 60 -18.39 19.06 -11.97
N SER A 61 -18.88 19.70 -10.91
CA SER A 61 -18.25 19.66 -9.59
C SER A 61 -18.35 18.27 -8.96
N GLU A 62 -19.54 17.68 -8.93
CA GLU A 62 -19.77 16.35 -8.37
C GLU A 62 -18.97 15.28 -9.12
N LEU A 63 -18.89 15.39 -10.45
CA LEU A 63 -18.04 14.53 -11.28
C LEU A 63 -16.55 14.71 -10.94
N SER A 64 -16.10 15.94 -10.70
CA SER A 64 -14.71 16.23 -10.33
C SER A 64 -14.34 15.62 -8.98
N GLU A 65 -15.23 15.75 -7.99
CA GLU A 65 -15.07 15.15 -6.67
C GLU A 65 -15.10 13.61 -6.73
N LEU A 66 -15.98 13.04 -7.58
CA LEU A 66 -16.01 11.60 -7.84
C LEU A 66 -14.71 11.10 -8.45
N VAL A 67 -14.14 11.83 -9.42
CA VAL A 67 -12.84 11.51 -10.01
C VAL A 67 -11.74 11.53 -8.94
N LEU A 68 -11.71 12.55 -8.07
CA LEU A 68 -10.74 12.63 -6.98
C LEU A 68 -10.88 11.44 -6.02
N PHE A 69 -12.10 11.12 -5.61
CA PHE A 69 -12.40 9.98 -4.75
C PHE A 69 -11.93 8.66 -5.37
N ARG A 70 -12.36 8.37 -6.61
CA ARG A 70 -12.05 7.11 -7.30
C ARG A 70 -10.57 6.97 -7.61
N THR A 71 -9.91 8.05 -7.97
CA THR A 71 -8.45 8.06 -8.17
C THR A 71 -7.74 7.70 -6.87
N THR A 72 -8.13 8.34 -5.76
CA THR A 72 -7.53 8.07 -4.44
C THR A 72 -7.77 6.63 -3.98
N GLU A 73 -8.95 6.09 -4.24
CA GLU A 73 -9.32 4.70 -3.91
C GLU A 73 -8.58 3.66 -4.77
N VAL A 74 -8.58 3.86 -6.09
CA VAL A 74 -8.10 2.86 -7.05
C VAL A 74 -6.60 2.96 -7.28
N PHE A 75 -6.01 4.15 -7.15
CA PHE A 75 -4.58 4.41 -7.36
C PHE A 75 -3.98 5.22 -6.19
N PRO A 76 -4.06 4.71 -4.95
CA PRO A 76 -3.64 5.45 -3.75
C PRO A 76 -2.17 5.86 -3.77
N SER A 77 -1.27 5.00 -4.26
CA SER A 77 0.16 5.31 -4.35
C SER A 77 0.48 6.36 -5.41
N LEU A 78 -0.27 6.38 -6.51
CA LEU A 78 -0.13 7.39 -7.56
C LEU A 78 -0.69 8.73 -7.09
N MET A 79 -1.86 8.71 -6.46
CA MET A 79 -2.48 9.90 -5.86
C MET A 79 -1.59 10.52 -4.78
N LYS A 80 -1.04 9.69 -3.88
CA LYS A 80 -0.09 10.13 -2.86
C LYS A 80 1.14 10.78 -3.49
N ASN A 81 1.75 10.11 -4.47
CA ASN A 81 2.95 10.62 -5.13
C ASN A 81 2.70 11.95 -5.83
N TRP A 82 1.58 12.09 -6.55
CA TRP A 82 1.16 13.36 -7.14
C TRP A 82 0.92 14.43 -6.06
N TRP A 83 0.24 14.08 -4.96
CA TRP A 83 -0.02 15.02 -3.87
C TRP A 83 1.26 15.53 -3.19
N GLU A 84 2.26 14.67 -3.01
CA GLU A 84 3.55 15.03 -2.41
C GLU A 84 4.47 15.82 -3.36
N MET A 85 4.47 15.50 -4.65
CA MET A 85 5.45 16.01 -5.61
C MET A 85 4.92 17.11 -6.53
N ASP A 86 3.67 16.98 -6.99
CA ASP A 86 3.15 17.70 -8.16
C ASP A 86 1.92 18.57 -7.84
N CYS A 87 1.24 18.33 -6.71
CA CYS A 87 0.05 19.08 -6.35
C CYS A 87 0.38 20.56 -6.13
N PRO A 88 -0.35 21.49 -6.79
CA PRO A 88 -0.09 22.92 -6.61
C PRO A 88 -0.35 23.34 -5.15
N LYS A 89 0.58 24.11 -4.57
CA LYS A 89 0.59 24.52 -3.15
C LYS A 89 -0.76 25.01 -2.61
N PRO A 90 -1.56 25.83 -3.33
CA PRO A 90 -2.86 26.32 -2.82
C PRO A 90 -3.89 25.21 -2.53
N TYR A 91 -3.77 24.04 -3.18
CA TYR A 91 -4.74 22.96 -3.08
C TYR A 91 -4.31 21.83 -2.15
N VAL A 92 -3.04 21.77 -1.73
CA VAL A 92 -2.49 20.68 -0.89
C VAL A 92 -3.33 20.46 0.37
N HIS A 93 -3.69 21.54 1.06
CA HIS A 93 -4.51 21.48 2.29
C HIS A 93 -5.96 21.05 2.00
N ARG A 94 -6.59 21.65 0.99
CA ARG A 94 -7.98 21.38 0.62
C ARG A 94 -8.20 19.93 0.18
N ILE A 95 -7.27 19.38 -0.60
CA ILE A 95 -7.29 17.97 -1.00
C ILE A 95 -7.16 17.06 0.23
N LYS A 96 -6.28 17.43 1.18
CA LYS A 96 -6.11 16.68 2.44
C LYS A 96 -7.41 16.69 3.25
N GLU A 97 -8.07 17.84 3.39
CA GLU A 97 -9.36 17.96 4.08
C GLU A 97 -10.45 17.15 3.39
N PHE A 98 -10.58 17.28 2.06
CA PHE A 98 -11.51 16.46 1.27
C PHE A 98 -11.27 14.96 1.47
N VAL A 99 -10.01 14.52 1.50
CA VAL A 99 -9.67 13.12 1.77
C VAL A 99 -10.05 12.71 3.19
N ILE A 100 -9.82 13.55 4.19
CA ILE A 100 -10.18 13.27 5.59
C ILE A 100 -11.69 13.10 5.75
N GLU A 101 -12.47 13.96 5.10
CA GLU A 101 -13.93 14.04 5.31
C GLU A 101 -14.70 13.05 4.44
N HIS A 102 -14.31 12.88 3.18
CA HIS A 102 -15.14 12.17 2.20
C HIS A 102 -14.54 10.86 1.70
N VAL A 103 -13.21 10.73 1.70
CA VAL A 103 -12.52 9.59 1.07
C VAL A 103 -12.11 8.53 2.10
N SER A 104 -11.33 8.95 3.11
CA SER A 104 -10.73 8.09 4.13
C SER A 104 -11.78 7.26 4.89
N PRO A 105 -12.92 7.81 5.36
CA PRO A 105 -13.95 7.01 6.05
C PRO A 105 -14.47 5.84 5.20
N LYS A 106 -14.79 6.08 3.92
CA LYS A 106 -15.29 5.05 3.01
C LYS A 106 -14.23 3.99 2.68
N ILE A 107 -12.97 4.40 2.49
CA ILE A 107 -11.86 3.46 2.30
C ILE A 107 -11.69 2.59 3.55
N LEU A 108 -11.74 3.18 4.75
CA LEU A 108 -11.60 2.45 6.01
C LEU A 108 -12.71 1.42 6.18
N GLU A 109 -13.98 1.81 6.00
CA GLU A 109 -15.12 0.89 6.07
C GLU A 109 -14.93 -0.31 5.13
N ARG A 110 -14.61 -0.04 3.86
CA ARG A 110 -14.38 -1.10 2.85
C ARG A 110 -13.21 -2.01 3.23
N GLN A 111 -12.13 -1.47 3.79
CA GLN A 111 -10.98 -2.26 4.23
C GLN A 111 -11.33 -3.11 5.47
N MET A 112 -12.04 -2.56 6.45
CA MET A 112 -12.44 -3.26 7.67
C MET A 112 -13.39 -4.43 7.35
N THR A 113 -14.38 -4.21 6.47
CA THR A 113 -15.26 -5.30 6.00
C THR A 113 -14.47 -6.43 5.34
N ARG A 114 -13.45 -6.11 4.53
CA ARG A 114 -12.59 -7.12 3.88
C ARG A 114 -11.72 -7.90 4.86
N ILE A 115 -11.28 -7.27 5.94
CA ILE A 115 -10.47 -7.92 6.98
C ILE A 115 -11.31 -8.92 7.77
N LEU A 116 -12.55 -8.57 8.12
CA LEU A 116 -13.45 -9.45 8.89
C LEU A 116 -13.71 -10.79 8.17
N ILE A 117 -13.66 -10.83 6.84
CA ILE A 117 -13.78 -12.06 6.05
C ILE A 117 -12.58 -12.99 6.24
N ILE A 118 -11.37 -12.47 6.48
CA ILE A 118 -10.15 -13.28 6.69
C ILE A 118 -10.19 -13.99 8.04
N ALA A 119 -10.69 -13.30 9.07
CA ALA A 119 -10.78 -13.83 10.43
C ALA A 119 -11.63 -15.11 10.52
N ALA A 120 -12.45 -15.40 9.50
CA ALA A 120 -13.27 -16.61 9.43
C ALA A 120 -12.54 -17.84 8.86
N HIS A 121 -11.31 -17.72 8.36
CA HIS A 121 -10.70 -18.74 7.48
C HIS A 121 -9.25 -19.17 7.83
N GLY A 122 -8.69 -18.89 9.01
CA GLY A 122 -7.36 -19.42 9.34
C GLY A 122 -6.76 -19.03 10.70
N GLU A 123 -5.49 -19.39 10.91
CA GLU A 123 -4.64 -19.20 12.10
C GLU A 123 -4.30 -17.73 12.43
N LEU A 124 -4.90 -16.79 11.69
CA LEU A 124 -4.71 -15.36 11.83
C LEU A 124 -5.97 -14.74 12.47
N GLU A 125 -5.89 -14.43 13.76
CA GLU A 125 -6.92 -13.68 14.45
C GLU A 125 -6.78 -12.19 14.12
N VAL A 126 -7.82 -11.55 13.59
CA VAL A 126 -7.78 -10.13 13.25
C VAL A 126 -8.91 -9.36 13.91
N LYS A 127 -8.56 -8.24 14.54
CA LYS A 127 -9.48 -7.27 15.14
C LYS A 127 -9.23 -5.91 14.51
N GLY A 128 -10.28 -5.16 14.24
CA GLY A 128 -10.14 -3.84 13.65
C GLY A 128 -11.33 -2.96 13.98
N GLY A 129 -11.09 -1.65 14.00
CA GLY A 129 -12.12 -0.66 14.27
C GLY A 129 -12.05 0.51 13.30
N VAL A 130 -13.20 0.86 12.71
CA VAL A 130 -13.32 2.07 11.86
C VAL A 130 -13.09 3.32 12.72
N MET A 131 -13.64 3.37 13.93
CA MET A 131 -13.49 4.52 14.84
C MET A 131 -12.07 4.66 15.40
N SER A 132 -11.45 3.56 15.81
CA SER A 132 -10.05 3.55 16.30
C SER A 132 -9.03 3.72 15.16
N ARG A 133 -9.44 3.43 13.91
CA ARG A 133 -8.61 3.48 12.70
C ARG A 133 -7.37 2.60 12.85
N GLN A 134 -7.56 1.48 13.54
CA GLN A 134 -6.51 0.55 13.91
C GLN A 134 -6.95 -0.88 13.60
N VAL A 135 -5.99 -1.68 13.16
CA VAL A 135 -6.12 -3.12 12.95
C VAL A 135 -5.02 -3.81 13.76
N GLU A 136 -5.40 -4.83 14.51
CA GLU A 136 -4.50 -5.71 15.24
C GLU A 136 -4.69 -7.13 14.72
N ALA A 137 -3.60 -7.79 14.37
CA ALA A 137 -3.58 -9.18 13.97
C ALA A 137 -2.66 -9.97 14.89
N LEU A 138 -3.08 -11.19 15.23
CA LEU A 138 -2.33 -12.16 16.01
C LEU A 138 -2.22 -13.43 15.17
N TYR A 139 -0.99 -13.87 14.95
CA TYR A 139 -0.67 -15.12 14.30
C TYR A 139 -0.03 -16.06 15.31
N THR A 140 -0.51 -17.30 15.36
CA THR A 140 0.00 -18.32 16.27
C THR A 140 0.56 -19.47 15.46
N GLN A 141 1.84 -19.77 15.64
CA GLN A 141 2.52 -20.89 15.02
C GLN A 141 3.32 -21.61 16.11
N ASP A 142 2.97 -22.87 16.37
CA ASP A 142 3.47 -23.65 17.51
C ASP A 142 3.33 -22.87 18.85
N ASP A 143 4.44 -22.63 19.55
CA ASP A 143 4.49 -21.86 20.80
C ASP A 143 4.71 -20.34 20.60
N PHE A 144 4.84 -19.88 19.35
CA PHE A 144 5.11 -18.48 19.04
C PHE A 144 3.82 -17.70 18.77
N LYS A 145 3.69 -16.56 19.47
CA LYS A 145 2.62 -15.58 19.28
C LYS A 145 3.18 -14.31 18.66
N LEU A 146 2.86 -14.10 17.40
CA LEU A 146 3.34 -12.97 16.60
C LEU A 146 2.23 -11.96 16.41
N SER A 147 2.53 -10.68 16.57
CA SER A 147 1.52 -9.62 16.54
C SER A 147 1.89 -8.54 15.55
N VAL A 148 0.89 -8.03 14.83
CA VAL A 148 0.98 -6.86 13.95
C VAL A 148 -0.08 -5.86 14.38
N SER A 149 0.32 -4.61 14.58
CA SER A 149 -0.56 -3.46 14.78
C SER A 149 -0.39 -2.48 13.64
N ILE A 150 -1.49 -2.13 12.96
CA ILE A 150 -1.53 -1.16 11.86
C ILE A 150 -2.43 0.00 12.27
N ARG A 151 -1.88 1.21 12.28
CA ARG A 151 -2.64 2.45 12.53
C ARG A 151 -2.71 3.26 11.26
N LEU A 152 -3.92 3.60 10.83
CA LEU A 152 -4.16 4.41 9.66
C LEU A 152 -4.25 5.88 10.10
N PRO A 153 -3.67 6.87 9.39
CA PRO A 153 -3.79 8.31 9.69
C PRO A 153 -5.03 8.94 9.05
N LYS A 154 -5.60 10.03 9.59
CA LYS A 154 -6.92 10.56 9.13
C LYS A 154 -6.98 10.79 7.61
N ALA A 155 -5.88 11.27 7.03
CA ALA A 155 -5.74 11.49 5.59
C ALA A 155 -5.20 10.26 4.82
N PHE A 156 -5.41 9.02 5.30
CA PHE A 156 -5.07 7.82 4.54
C PHE A 156 -5.90 7.79 3.25
N PRO A 157 -5.31 7.49 2.07
CA PRO A 157 -3.95 6.99 1.83
C PRO A 157 -2.89 8.04 1.50
N LEU A 158 -3.20 9.35 1.54
CA LEU A 158 -2.19 10.40 1.31
C LEU A 158 -1.08 10.35 2.36
N LEU A 159 -1.46 10.18 3.63
CA LEU A 159 -0.52 9.90 4.70
C LEU A 159 -0.39 8.39 4.90
N GLY A 160 0.85 7.95 5.17
CA GLY A 160 1.18 6.53 5.29
C GLY A 160 0.64 5.90 6.58
N ALA A 161 0.19 4.66 6.46
CA ALA A 161 -0.08 3.78 7.59
C ALA A 161 1.19 3.55 8.42
N GLU A 162 1.03 3.59 9.74
CA GLU A 162 2.02 3.16 10.70
C GLU A 162 1.84 1.66 10.97
N VAL A 163 2.95 0.94 11.13
CA VAL A 163 2.96 -0.49 11.39
C VAL A 163 3.98 -0.79 12.47
N ASP A 164 3.58 -1.63 13.42
CA ASP A 164 4.38 -2.09 14.53
C ASP A 164 4.19 -3.61 14.72
N CYS A 165 5.29 -4.36 14.73
CA CYS A 165 5.30 -5.79 15.01
C CYS A 165 6.07 -6.14 16.30
N SER A 166 6.43 -5.14 17.11
CA SER A 166 7.30 -5.29 18.29
C SER A 166 6.72 -6.16 19.40
N LYS A 167 5.40 -6.35 19.44
CA LYS A 167 4.70 -7.23 20.38
C LYS A 167 4.74 -8.72 20.00
N SER A 168 5.66 -9.10 19.11
CA SER A 168 5.91 -10.50 18.75
C SER A 168 6.91 -11.11 19.74
N TYR A 169 6.39 -11.87 20.72
CA TYR A 169 7.21 -12.46 21.78
C TYR A 169 8.10 -13.58 21.25
N GLY A 170 9.32 -13.69 21.79
CA GLY A 170 10.28 -14.72 21.36
C GLY A 170 10.97 -14.43 20.01
N VAL A 171 10.77 -13.23 19.44
CA VAL A 171 11.34 -12.84 18.14
C VAL A 171 12.40 -11.75 18.30
N VAL A 172 13.54 -11.94 17.64
CA VAL A 172 14.64 -10.97 17.60
C VAL A 172 14.22 -9.67 16.90
N GLU A 173 14.72 -8.53 17.38
CA GLU A 173 14.35 -7.19 16.92
C GLU A 173 14.49 -6.97 15.40
N SER A 174 15.58 -7.47 14.81
CA SER A 174 15.82 -7.36 13.38
C SER A 174 14.73 -8.02 12.54
N ARG A 175 14.13 -9.11 13.03
CA ARG A 175 13.10 -9.87 12.31
C ARG A 175 11.77 -9.13 12.29
N TRP A 176 11.26 -8.68 13.44
CA TRP A 176 9.98 -7.97 13.46
C TRP A 176 10.06 -6.57 12.82
N LYS A 177 11.24 -5.93 12.83
CA LYS A 177 11.48 -4.69 12.07
C LYS A 177 11.34 -4.92 10.56
N ARG A 178 11.86 -6.03 10.03
CA ARG A 178 11.71 -6.40 8.61
C ARG A 178 10.25 -6.62 8.24
N TRP A 179 9.49 -7.35 9.05
CA TRP A 179 8.05 -7.53 8.83
C TRP A 179 7.30 -6.20 8.85
N SER A 180 7.60 -5.32 9.81
CA SER A 180 7.01 -3.98 9.89
C SER A 180 7.30 -3.15 8.64
N LEU A 181 8.55 -3.18 8.16
CA LEU A 181 8.97 -2.48 6.94
C LEU A 181 8.24 -3.02 5.70
N MET A 182 8.17 -4.34 5.56
CA MET A 182 7.50 -5.01 4.44
C MET A 182 6.03 -4.60 4.35
N ILE A 183 5.29 -4.67 5.46
CA ILE A 183 3.87 -4.25 5.52
C ILE A 183 3.74 -2.75 5.19
N LYS A 184 4.61 -1.88 5.74
CA LYS A 184 4.63 -0.45 5.40
C LYS A 184 4.78 -0.21 3.91
N MET A 185 5.71 -0.92 3.25
CA MET A 185 5.93 -0.79 1.81
C MET A 185 4.71 -1.23 1.00
N MET A 186 4.06 -2.34 1.39
CA MET A 186 2.85 -2.83 0.73
C MET A 186 1.72 -1.81 0.78
N LEU A 187 1.44 -1.27 1.97
CA LEU A 187 0.33 -0.34 2.17
C LEU A 187 0.62 1.04 1.56
N ASN A 188 1.79 1.61 1.86
CA ASN A 188 2.07 3.02 1.59
C ASN A 188 2.62 3.29 0.19
N ASN A 189 3.30 2.31 -0.42
CA ASN A 189 4.01 2.52 -1.69
C ASN A 189 3.40 1.71 -2.83
N GLN A 190 2.77 0.57 -2.52
CA GLN A 190 2.18 -0.30 -3.53
C GLN A 190 0.64 -0.24 -3.56
N GLY A 191 0.04 0.42 -2.56
CA GLY A 191 -1.42 0.55 -2.48
C GLY A 191 -2.16 -0.77 -2.24
N ARG A 192 -1.48 -1.77 -1.68
CA ARG A 192 -2.08 -3.07 -1.33
C ARG A 192 -3.16 -2.90 -0.26
N THR A 193 -4.11 -3.83 -0.21
CA THR A 193 -5.13 -3.81 0.85
C THR A 193 -4.56 -4.29 2.18
N LEU A 194 -5.22 -3.95 3.29
CA LEU A 194 -4.84 -4.47 4.61
C LEU A 194 -4.90 -6.00 4.64
N ARG A 195 -5.93 -6.57 4.01
CA ARG A 195 -6.06 -8.01 3.79
C ARG A 195 -4.82 -8.61 3.16
N ASP A 196 -4.42 -8.08 2.00
CA ASP A 196 -3.28 -8.62 1.26
C ASP A 196 -1.99 -8.53 2.06
N ALA A 197 -1.80 -7.42 2.80
CA ALA A 197 -0.61 -7.21 3.62
C ALA A 197 -0.55 -8.20 4.81
N LEU A 198 -1.66 -8.45 5.48
CA LEU A 198 -1.72 -9.37 6.61
C LEU A 198 -1.58 -10.84 6.19
N VAL A 199 -2.25 -11.24 5.10
CA VAL A 199 -2.12 -12.60 4.55
C VAL A 199 -0.69 -12.84 4.06
N PHE A 200 -0.10 -11.87 3.37
CA PHE A 200 1.28 -11.96 2.92
C PHE A 200 2.27 -12.03 4.08
N TRP A 201 2.01 -11.28 5.16
CA TRP A 201 2.81 -11.36 6.38
C TRP A 201 2.79 -12.76 6.99
N ALA A 202 1.61 -13.37 7.17
CA ALA A 202 1.51 -14.73 7.69
C ALA A 202 2.28 -15.74 6.80
N GLN A 203 2.05 -15.72 5.49
CA GLN A 203 2.78 -16.58 4.54
C GLN A 203 4.31 -16.36 4.58
N ASN A 204 4.74 -15.11 4.75
CA ASN A 204 6.16 -14.79 4.85
C ASN A 204 6.76 -15.29 6.18
N VAL A 205 5.99 -15.24 7.27
CA VAL A 205 6.37 -15.82 8.55
C VAL A 205 6.57 -17.32 8.39
N ASP A 206 5.62 -18.04 7.81
CA ASP A 206 5.68 -19.51 7.63
C ASP A 206 7.00 -19.93 7.00
N GLN A 207 7.33 -19.30 5.86
CA GLN A 207 8.55 -19.58 5.11
C GLN A 207 9.82 -19.22 5.90
N GLU A 208 9.79 -18.16 6.72
CA GLU A 208 10.92 -17.79 7.57
C GLU A 208 11.12 -18.80 8.72
N PHE A 209 10.04 -19.38 9.25
CA PHE A 209 10.09 -20.44 10.25
C PHE A 209 10.51 -21.80 9.66
N GLU A 210 10.23 -22.05 8.37
CA GLU A 210 10.81 -23.16 7.58
C GLU A 210 12.32 -22.98 7.30
N GLY A 211 12.91 -21.86 7.71
CA GLY A 211 14.35 -21.59 7.59
C GLY A 211 14.76 -20.92 6.28
N VAL A 212 13.81 -20.42 5.48
CA VAL A 212 14.14 -19.66 4.27
C VAL A 212 14.58 -18.26 4.66
N GLU A 213 15.80 -17.91 4.27
CA GLU A 213 16.35 -16.58 4.51
C GLU A 213 15.69 -15.50 3.64
N PRO A 214 15.43 -14.30 4.18
CA PRO A 214 14.82 -13.20 3.44
C PRO A 214 15.78 -12.65 2.36
N CYS A 215 15.22 -12.17 1.25
CA CYS A 215 16.01 -11.46 0.26
C CYS A 215 16.57 -10.15 0.85
N PRO A 216 17.90 -9.88 0.79
CA PRO A 216 18.48 -8.66 1.35
C PRO A 216 18.04 -7.36 0.66
N ILE A 217 17.52 -7.43 -0.57
CA ILE A 217 17.11 -6.25 -1.34
C ILE A 217 15.72 -5.76 -0.90
N CYS A 218 14.78 -6.69 -0.65
CA CYS A 218 13.40 -6.34 -0.30
C CYS A 218 13.01 -6.72 1.14
N TYR A 219 13.94 -7.29 1.91
CA TYR A 219 13.78 -7.70 3.31
C TYR A 219 12.64 -8.69 3.58
N SER A 220 12.21 -9.44 2.57
CA SER A 220 11.09 -10.39 2.64
C SER A 220 11.50 -11.73 2.03
N VAL A 221 10.95 -12.82 2.55
CA VAL A 221 11.13 -14.18 2.06
C VAL A 221 10.33 -14.39 0.78
N LEU A 222 9.08 -13.92 0.73
CA LEU A 222 8.30 -13.96 -0.50
C LEU A 222 8.52 -12.66 -1.28
N HIS A 223 8.61 -12.73 -2.60
CA HIS A 223 8.58 -11.49 -3.39
C HIS A 223 7.15 -10.95 -3.42
N VAL A 224 6.96 -9.68 -3.05
CA VAL A 224 5.64 -9.06 -2.86
C VAL A 224 4.72 -9.13 -4.10
N LYS A 225 5.25 -9.32 -5.30
CA LYS A 225 4.45 -9.42 -6.53
C LYS A 225 4.31 -10.84 -7.05
N SER A 226 5.42 -11.56 -7.13
CA SER A 226 5.45 -12.89 -7.74
C SER A 226 5.19 -14.01 -6.73
N HIS A 227 5.18 -13.71 -5.43
CA HIS A 227 5.11 -14.68 -4.34
C HIS A 227 6.16 -15.79 -4.46
N LYS A 228 7.28 -15.50 -5.14
CA LYS A 228 8.39 -16.45 -5.35
C LYS A 228 9.40 -16.32 -4.22
N LEU A 229 10.07 -17.43 -3.92
CA LEU A 229 11.18 -17.53 -2.99
C LEU A 229 12.49 -16.99 -3.59
N PRO A 230 13.48 -16.61 -2.75
CA PRO A 230 14.77 -16.12 -3.21
C PRO A 230 15.63 -17.28 -3.68
N THR A 231 15.45 -17.70 -4.93
CA THR A 231 16.16 -18.86 -5.48
C THR A 231 17.54 -18.55 -6.04
N LEU A 232 17.95 -17.28 -6.19
CA LEU A 232 19.26 -16.93 -6.74
C LEU A 232 20.28 -16.71 -5.62
N GLN A 233 21.22 -17.62 -5.46
CA GLN A 233 22.25 -17.56 -4.41
C GLN A 233 23.58 -17.08 -4.99
N CYS A 234 24.21 -16.09 -4.35
CA CYS A 234 25.58 -15.69 -4.69
C CYS A 234 26.56 -16.78 -4.26
N THR A 235 27.45 -17.23 -5.15
CA THR A 235 28.43 -18.28 -4.82
C THR A 235 29.54 -17.79 -3.89
N THR A 236 29.74 -16.49 -3.77
CA THR A 236 30.79 -15.90 -2.92
C THR A 236 30.34 -15.70 -1.48
N CYS A 237 29.13 -15.17 -1.26
CA CYS A 237 28.64 -14.81 0.08
C CYS A 237 27.39 -15.56 0.52
N SER A 238 26.91 -16.52 -0.28
CA SER A 238 25.75 -17.39 -0.01
C SER A 238 24.40 -16.69 0.22
N ASN A 239 24.34 -15.35 0.13
CA ASN A 239 23.08 -14.61 0.24
C ASN A 239 22.16 -14.94 -0.93
N ARG A 240 20.86 -15.08 -0.63
CA ARG A 240 19.82 -15.44 -1.58
C ARG A 240 18.97 -14.24 -1.99
N PHE A 241 18.59 -14.17 -3.26
CA PHE A 241 17.84 -13.07 -3.84
C PHE A 241 16.65 -13.55 -4.68
N HIS A 242 15.56 -12.78 -4.66
CA HIS A 242 14.53 -12.92 -5.69
C HIS A 242 15.10 -12.51 -7.04
N SER A 243 14.75 -13.25 -8.08
CA SER A 243 15.14 -12.91 -9.46
C SER A 243 14.66 -11.51 -9.83
N ASP A 244 13.42 -11.16 -9.49
CA ASP A 244 12.85 -9.84 -9.74
C ASP A 244 13.65 -8.72 -9.07
N CYS A 245 14.02 -8.88 -7.80
CA CYS A 245 14.76 -7.88 -7.03
C CYS A 245 16.18 -7.68 -7.57
N LEU A 246 16.89 -8.78 -7.82
CA LEU A 246 18.28 -8.71 -8.30
C LEU A 246 18.36 -8.10 -9.71
N MET A 247 17.46 -8.49 -10.60
CA MET A 247 17.43 -7.96 -11.96
C MET A 247 17.05 -6.47 -11.97
N GLN A 248 16.11 -6.06 -11.13
CA GLN A 248 15.79 -4.64 -10.96
C GLN A 248 16.99 -3.87 -10.42
N TRP A 249 17.71 -4.44 -9.45
CA TRP A 249 18.92 -3.84 -8.89
C TRP A 249 19.98 -3.60 -9.96
N PHE A 250 20.32 -4.60 -10.77
CA PHE A 250 21.31 -4.47 -11.85
C PHE A 250 20.92 -3.41 -12.89
N ARG A 251 19.63 -3.35 -13.25
CA ARG A 251 19.13 -2.32 -14.17
C ARG A 251 19.27 -0.92 -13.59
N SER A 252 19.04 -0.76 -12.29
CA SER A 252 19.12 0.52 -11.59
C SER A 252 20.55 0.96 -11.29
N SER A 253 21.46 0.02 -10.96
CA SER A 253 22.86 0.31 -10.64
C SER A 253 23.75 0.45 -11.89
N GLY A 254 23.33 -0.12 -13.02
CA GLY A 254 24.13 -0.19 -14.25
C GLY A 254 25.24 -1.26 -14.22
N ASN A 255 25.42 -1.97 -13.10
CA ASN A 255 26.50 -2.94 -12.90
C ASN A 255 25.96 -4.27 -12.32
N SER A 256 26.49 -5.39 -12.80
CA SER A 256 26.16 -6.74 -12.32
C SER A 256 27.07 -7.17 -11.17
N VAL A 257 27.00 -6.48 -10.04
CA VAL A 257 27.77 -6.81 -8.81
C VAL A 257 26.82 -7.21 -7.67
N CYS A 258 27.23 -8.17 -6.84
CA CYS A 258 26.43 -8.63 -5.71
C CYS A 258 26.22 -7.49 -4.69
N VAL A 259 24.96 -7.26 -4.29
CA VAL A 259 24.57 -6.18 -3.37
C VAL A 259 25.25 -6.32 -1.99
N MET A 260 25.59 -7.54 -1.59
CA MET A 260 26.12 -7.83 -0.25
C MET A 260 27.65 -7.84 -0.20
N CYS A 261 28.33 -8.49 -1.14
CA CYS A 261 29.80 -8.62 -1.13
C CYS A 261 30.52 -7.73 -2.15
N GLN A 262 29.78 -7.01 -2.99
CA GLN A 262 30.29 -6.11 -4.04
C GLN A 262 31.21 -6.76 -5.09
N GLN A 263 31.30 -8.10 -5.12
CA GLN A 263 32.02 -8.84 -6.15
C GLN A 263 31.17 -8.95 -7.43
N PRO A 264 31.81 -9.15 -8.61
CA PRO A 264 31.09 -9.48 -9.85
C PRO A 264 30.10 -10.61 -9.62
N TRP A 265 28.87 -10.45 -10.10
CA TRP A 265 27.81 -11.41 -9.82
C TRP A 265 28.14 -12.78 -10.45
N ASN A 266 28.32 -13.76 -9.57
CA ASN A 266 28.29 -15.17 -9.91
C ASN A 266 27.33 -15.86 -8.93
N GLY A 267 26.29 -16.50 -9.47
CA GLY A 267 25.23 -17.06 -8.65
C GLY A 267 24.58 -18.26 -9.29
N THR A 268 24.08 -19.15 -8.44
CA THR A 268 23.40 -20.39 -8.83
C THR A 268 21.95 -20.35 -8.40
N ARG A 269 21.11 -21.15 -9.07
CA ARG A 269 19.72 -21.33 -8.65
C ARG A 269 19.65 -22.45 -7.62
N VAL A 270 19.14 -22.14 -6.43
CA VAL A 270 18.86 -23.11 -5.38
C VAL A 270 17.37 -23.38 -5.30
N GLN A 271 17.02 -24.62 -4.95
CA GLN A 271 15.64 -25.05 -4.71
C GLN A 271 15.15 -24.49 -3.38
#